data_AF-A0A9D2KKV0-F1
#
_entry.id   AF-A0A9D2KKV0-F1
#
_cell.length_a   1.000
_cell.length_b   1.000
_cell.length_c   1.000
_cell.angle_alpha   90.00
_cell.angle_beta   90.00
_cell.angle_gamma   90.00
#
_symmetry.space_group_name_H-M   'P 1'
#
loop_
_entity.id
_entity.type
_entity.pdbx_description
1 polymer ?
#
loop_
_entity_poly.entity_id
_entity_poly.type
_entity_poly.pdbx_seq_one_letter_code
_entity_poly.pdbx_strand_id
1 'polypeptide(L)'
;MKEKRNLFIAELEKSIKDSNAAITSGMQDTFEKLLAESTNTYFQAYFDHDFGEINRLLQEQRSLRKTLTNELRNYADQSIVLYTKLVQTYNIFNKLIQNEEQKKDFAENILLVEKRYEKAREVLVYLYRHAHVQHKELKNDLGIPPSTLSDLLNVLRDIECVEKIESGRCSFYNLTNDGRKYLREVHPDIDEEWDIDPDSFSMDVREIIRGKEQEGAFVPYLNYKARISFERLDNKWADEAEAYVNVG
;
A
#
# COMPACT_ATOMS: atom_id res chain seq x y z
N MET A 1 21.18 -5.75 20.61
CA MET A 1 20.70 -4.34 20.49
C MET A 1 20.54 -3.63 21.85
N LYS A 2 19.77 -4.18 22.80
CA LYS A 2 19.59 -3.62 24.16
C LYS A 2 20.90 -3.33 24.93
N GLU A 3 21.87 -4.24 24.84
CA GLU A 3 23.17 -4.10 25.53
C GLU A 3 24.02 -2.97 24.95
N LYS A 4 24.17 -2.91 23.60
CA LYS A 4 24.85 -1.82 22.90
C LYS A 4 24.21 -0.45 23.18
N ARG A 5 22.88 -0.40 23.30
CA ARG A 5 22.12 0.80 23.66
C ARG A 5 22.44 1.30 25.07
N ASN A 6 22.46 0.40 26.04
CA ASN A 6 22.77 0.74 27.42
C ASN A 6 24.22 1.25 27.56
N LEU A 7 25.14 0.65 26.80
CA LEU A 7 26.54 1.09 26.75
C LEU A 7 26.66 2.52 26.20
N PHE A 8 25.97 2.82 25.10
CA PHE A 8 25.95 4.17 24.52
C PHE A 8 25.35 5.22 25.47
N ILE A 9 24.24 4.90 26.15
CA ILE A 9 23.65 5.80 27.16
C ILE A 9 24.64 6.06 28.29
N ALA A 10 25.32 5.03 28.79
CA ALA A 10 26.31 5.18 29.85
C ALA A 10 27.53 6.01 29.40
N GLU A 11 27.98 5.87 28.15
CA GLU A 11 29.05 6.68 27.57
C GLU A 11 28.64 8.16 27.43
N LEU A 12 27.39 8.43 27.02
CA LEU A 12 26.82 9.78 27.01
C LEU A 12 26.74 10.38 28.42
N GLU A 13 26.17 9.65 29.38
CA GLU A 13 26.06 10.10 30.78
C GLU A 13 27.43 10.44 31.38
N LYS A 14 28.45 9.64 31.05
CA LYS A 14 29.84 9.91 31.46
C LYS A 14 30.38 11.19 30.81
N SER A 15 30.18 11.35 29.50
CA SER A 15 30.60 12.55 28.76
C SER A 15 29.93 13.83 29.29
N ILE A 16 28.68 13.72 29.75
CA ILE A 16 27.92 14.83 30.35
C ILE A 16 28.52 15.22 31.70
N LYS A 17 28.86 14.23 32.54
CA LYS A 17 29.48 14.48 33.86
C LYS A 17 30.85 15.14 33.75
N ASP A 18 31.60 14.83 32.70
CA ASP A 18 32.95 15.37 32.47
C ASP A 18 32.95 16.83 31.91
N SER A 19 31.77 17.46 31.81
CA SER A 19 31.51 18.92 31.77
C SER A 19 32.15 19.79 30.67
N ASN A 20 32.85 19.25 29.65
CA ASN A 20 33.29 20.12 28.53
C ASN A 20 33.58 19.44 27.17
N ALA A 21 33.18 18.19 26.96
CA ALA A 21 33.46 17.52 25.69
C ALA A 21 32.22 17.56 24.78
N ALA A 22 32.36 18.18 23.62
CA ALA A 22 31.53 17.88 22.45
C ALA A 22 31.45 16.35 22.26
N ILE A 23 30.36 15.86 21.67
CA ILE A 23 30.21 14.44 21.33
C ILE A 23 31.48 14.00 20.58
N THR A 24 32.22 13.05 21.15
CA THR A 24 33.47 12.58 20.54
C THR A 24 33.14 11.84 19.24
N SER A 25 34.07 11.86 18.27
CA SER A 25 33.89 11.11 17.01
C SER A 25 33.60 9.62 17.25
N GLY A 26 34.24 9.02 18.27
CA GLY A 26 33.97 7.63 18.65
C GLY A 26 32.55 7.37 19.17
N MET A 27 31.95 8.34 19.87
CA MET A 27 30.54 8.24 20.29
C MET A 27 29.59 8.37 19.09
N GLN A 28 29.92 9.24 18.13
CA GLN A 28 29.15 9.37 16.90
C GLN A 28 29.19 8.07 16.08
N ASP A 29 30.37 7.46 15.91
CA ASP A 29 30.53 6.18 15.20
C ASP A 29 29.74 5.05 15.87
N THR A 30 29.77 4.98 17.21
CA THR A 30 29.02 3.99 17.99
C THR A 30 27.51 4.17 17.81
N PHE A 31 27.02 5.42 17.79
CA PHE A 31 25.61 5.70 17.56
C PHE A 31 25.19 5.39 16.13
N GLU A 32 25.98 5.78 15.12
CA GLU A 32 25.67 5.50 13.72
C GLU A 32 25.60 3.99 13.46
N LYS A 33 26.50 3.20 14.04
CA LYS A 33 26.43 1.74 14.02
C LYS A 33 25.16 1.22 14.70
N LEU A 34 24.82 1.75 15.88
CA LEU A 34 23.62 1.34 16.61
C LEU A 34 22.34 1.68 15.84
N LEU A 35 22.29 2.84 15.19
CA LEU A 35 21.18 3.27 14.35
C LEU A 35 21.06 2.36 13.12
N ALA A 36 22.17 2.07 12.43
CA ALA A 36 22.19 1.17 11.29
C ALA A 36 21.72 -0.24 11.67
N GLU A 37 22.22 -0.79 12.78
CA GLU A 37 21.77 -2.09 13.29
C GLU A 37 20.28 -2.08 13.65
N SER A 38 19.80 -1.02 14.32
CA SER A 38 18.38 -0.88 14.68
C SER A 38 17.50 -0.79 13.43
N THR A 39 17.89 0.01 12.44
CA THR A 39 17.16 0.17 11.18
C THR A 39 17.14 -1.13 10.37
N ASN A 40 18.26 -1.86 10.30
CA ASN A 40 18.30 -3.17 9.67
C ASN A 40 17.38 -4.17 10.37
N THR A 41 17.32 -4.15 11.70
CA THR A 41 16.41 -5.02 12.46
C THR A 41 14.95 -4.72 12.13
N TYR A 42 14.59 -3.43 12.01
CA TYR A 42 13.24 -3.05 11.58
C TYR A 42 12.91 -3.51 10.16
N PHE A 43 13.84 -3.36 9.21
CA PHE A 43 13.64 -3.82 7.84
C PHE A 43 13.47 -5.34 7.78
N GLN A 44 14.30 -6.08 8.53
CA GLN A 44 14.19 -7.53 8.60
C GLN A 44 12.81 -7.95 9.13
N ALA A 45 12.38 -7.39 10.25
CA ALA A 45 11.05 -7.68 10.80
C ALA A 45 9.91 -7.30 9.84
N TYR A 46 10.07 -6.23 9.07
CA TYR A 46 9.11 -5.83 8.04
C TYR A 46 9.04 -6.83 6.87
N PHE A 47 10.19 -7.26 6.35
CA PHE A 47 10.25 -8.27 5.29
C PHE A 47 9.74 -9.64 5.75
N ASP A 48 9.96 -9.98 7.02
CA ASP A 48 9.47 -11.22 7.63
C ASP A 48 7.98 -11.14 8.04
N HIS A 49 7.32 -9.99 7.79
CA HIS A 49 5.94 -9.71 8.22
C HIS A 49 5.70 -9.85 9.73
N ASP A 50 6.75 -9.70 10.55
CA ASP A 50 6.68 -9.73 12.01
C ASP A 50 6.37 -8.33 12.58
N PHE A 51 5.10 -7.94 12.47
CA PHE A 51 4.61 -6.68 13.01
C PHE A 51 4.63 -6.63 14.55
N GLY A 52 4.67 -7.78 15.22
CA GLY A 52 4.83 -7.87 16.68
C GLY A 52 6.22 -7.38 17.10
N GLU A 53 7.26 -7.83 16.40
CA GLU A 53 8.63 -7.39 16.63
C GLU A 53 8.81 -5.90 16.31
N ILE A 54 8.24 -5.40 15.21
CA ILE A 54 8.27 -3.95 14.89
C ILE A 54 7.64 -3.13 16.02
N ASN A 55 6.48 -3.56 16.54
CA ASN A 55 5.84 -2.87 17.67
C ASN A 55 6.70 -2.87 18.92
N ARG A 56 7.35 -3.99 19.24
CA ARG A 56 8.30 -4.10 20.35
C ARG A 56 9.46 -3.12 20.17
N LEU A 57 10.06 -3.08 18.98
CA LEU A 57 11.15 -2.17 18.63
C LEU A 57 10.73 -0.69 18.74
N LEU A 58 9.52 -0.34 18.28
CA LEU A 58 8.98 1.03 18.40
C LEU A 58 8.84 1.47 19.86
N GLN A 59 8.38 0.58 20.75
CA GLN A 59 8.31 0.88 22.18
C GLN A 59 9.70 1.07 22.79
N GLU A 60 10.67 0.23 22.43
CA GLU A 60 12.05 0.39 22.88
C GLU A 60 12.66 1.72 22.40
N GLN A 61 12.41 2.09 21.14
CA GLN A 61 12.89 3.33 20.55
C GLN A 61 12.22 4.57 21.17
N ARG A 62 10.95 4.48 21.57
CA ARG A 62 10.25 5.54 22.32
C ARG A 62 10.91 5.78 23.67
N SER A 63 11.28 4.71 24.38
CA SER A 63 12.03 4.82 25.64
C SER A 63 13.41 5.44 25.41
N LEU A 64 14.13 4.98 24.39
CA LEU A 64 15.45 5.51 24.04
C LEU A 64 15.40 7.01 23.71
N ARG A 65 14.41 7.43 22.90
CA ARG A 65 14.21 8.84 22.54
C ARG A 65 14.04 9.69 23.80
N LYS A 66 13.21 9.24 24.75
CA LYS A 66 12.97 9.98 26.01
C LYS A 66 14.26 10.15 26.81
N THR A 67 15.08 9.11 26.93
CA THR A 67 16.37 9.17 27.60
C THR A 67 17.32 10.12 26.87
N LEU A 68 17.50 9.97 25.56
CA LEU A 68 18.41 10.81 24.77
C LEU A 68 18.00 12.29 24.76
N THR A 69 16.71 12.61 24.67
CA THR A 69 16.24 14.00 24.76
C THR A 69 16.60 14.64 26.11
N ASN A 70 16.54 13.89 27.20
CA ASN A 70 16.93 14.39 28.52
C ASN A 70 18.43 14.65 28.60
N GLU A 71 19.24 13.70 28.11
CA GLU A 71 20.71 13.78 28.15
C GLU A 71 21.28 14.83 27.19
N LEU A 72 20.69 15.00 26.00
CA LEU A 72 21.20 15.89 24.95
C LEU A 72 20.70 17.33 25.03
N ARG A 73 19.86 17.67 26.01
CA ARG A 73 19.23 19.00 26.18
C ARG A 73 20.23 20.17 26.24
N ASN A 74 21.49 19.89 26.57
CA ASN A 74 22.55 20.89 26.78
C ASN A 74 23.60 20.97 25.65
N TYR A 75 23.46 20.21 24.56
CA TYR A 75 24.41 20.21 23.43
C TYR A 75 23.70 20.63 22.15
N ALA A 76 24.21 21.66 21.46
CA ALA A 76 23.41 22.41 20.49
C ALA A 76 23.44 21.86 19.05
N ASP A 77 24.55 21.33 18.53
CA ASP A 77 24.64 21.18 17.05
C ASP A 77 24.75 19.73 16.53
N GLN A 78 25.60 18.87 17.11
CA GLN A 78 25.79 17.49 16.62
C GLN A 78 24.71 16.51 17.12
N SER A 79 24.13 16.80 18.28
CA SER A 79 22.98 16.07 18.87
C SER A 79 21.74 16.14 17.97
N ILE A 80 21.54 17.25 17.24
CA ILE A 80 20.37 17.48 16.39
C ILE A 80 20.33 16.49 15.22
N VAL A 81 21.43 16.32 14.49
CA VAL A 81 21.46 15.43 13.30
C VAL A 81 21.18 13.98 13.70
N LEU A 82 21.79 13.53 14.80
CA LEU A 82 21.62 12.17 15.31
C LEU A 82 20.20 11.93 15.82
N TYR A 83 19.66 12.90 16.57
CA TYR A 83 18.28 12.86 17.06
C TYR A 83 17.26 12.84 15.90
N THR A 84 17.48 13.65 14.86
CA THR A 84 16.61 13.71 13.69
C THR A 84 16.52 12.36 12.97
N LYS A 85 17.65 11.67 12.75
CA LYS A 85 17.64 10.34 12.12
C LYS A 85 16.85 9.33 12.95
N LEU A 86 17.01 9.33 14.27
CA LEU A 86 16.27 8.43 15.16
C LEU A 86 14.76 8.73 15.16
N VAL A 87 14.37 10.00 15.10
CA VAL A 87 12.95 10.41 14.98
C VAL A 87 12.37 9.99 13.63
N GLN A 88 13.11 10.17 12.54
CA GLN A 88 12.68 9.78 11.20
C GLN A 88 12.46 8.26 11.09
N THR A 89 13.40 7.44 11.57
CA THR A 89 13.25 5.98 11.60
C THR A 89 11.99 5.57 12.37
N TYR A 90 11.77 6.13 13.56
CA TYR A 90 10.55 5.87 14.33
C TYR A 90 9.29 6.24 13.53
N ASN A 91 9.25 7.45 12.95
CA ASN A 91 8.08 7.93 12.23
C ASN A 91 7.75 7.09 11.00
N ILE A 92 8.77 6.61 10.28
CA ILE A 92 8.59 5.73 9.11
C ILE A 92 7.96 4.40 9.54
N PHE A 93 8.57 3.69 10.50
CA PHE A 93 8.05 2.38 10.93
C PHE A 93 6.73 2.47 11.67
N ASN A 94 6.50 3.54 12.43
CA ASN A 94 5.20 3.80 13.06
C ASN A 94 4.10 4.02 12.00
N LYS A 95 4.40 4.76 10.91
CA LYS A 95 3.46 4.92 9.78
C LYS A 95 3.22 3.59 9.05
N LEU A 96 4.25 2.77 8.87
CA LEU A 96 4.08 1.45 8.26
C LEU A 96 3.13 0.58 9.08
N ILE A 97 3.30 0.53 10.41
CA ILE A 97 2.40 -0.21 11.30
C ILE A 97 0.97 0.33 11.22
N GLN A 98 0.79 1.65 11.30
CA GLN A 98 -0.53 2.26 11.17
C GLN A 98 -1.21 1.91 9.84
N ASN A 99 -0.46 1.90 8.75
CA ASN A 99 -1.00 1.51 7.44
C ASN A 99 -1.41 0.02 7.41
N GLU A 100 -0.63 -0.86 8.03
CA GLU A 100 -0.97 -2.29 8.10
C GLU A 100 -2.18 -2.56 9.01
N GLU A 101 -2.28 -1.85 10.14
CA GLU A 101 -3.47 -1.87 10.99
C GLU A 101 -4.70 -1.38 10.23
N GLN A 102 -4.60 -0.26 9.51
CA GLN A 102 -5.70 0.27 8.68
C GLN A 102 -6.13 -0.72 7.58
N LYS A 103 -5.18 -1.37 6.90
CA LYS A 103 -5.51 -2.41 5.90
C LYS A 103 -6.26 -3.58 6.54
N LYS A 104 -5.83 -4.01 7.72
CA LYS A 104 -6.46 -5.10 8.45
C LYS A 104 -7.87 -4.73 8.89
N ASP A 105 -8.06 -3.54 9.46
CA ASP A 105 -9.37 -3.02 9.86
C ASP A 105 -10.30 -2.92 8.65
N PHE A 106 -9.81 -2.43 7.50
CA PHE A 106 -10.55 -2.38 6.25
C PHE A 106 -11.00 -3.77 5.78
N ALA A 107 -10.08 -4.74 5.77
CA ALA A 107 -10.39 -6.13 5.42
C ALA A 107 -11.42 -6.76 6.38
N GLU A 108 -11.27 -6.55 7.69
CA GLU A 108 -12.22 -7.04 8.70
C GLU A 108 -13.62 -6.42 8.50
N ASN A 109 -13.70 -5.13 8.20
CA ASN A 109 -14.97 -4.46 7.89
C ASN A 109 -15.65 -5.07 6.66
N ILE A 110 -14.91 -5.35 5.57
CA ILE A 110 -15.48 -6.01 4.40
C ILE A 110 -15.96 -7.42 4.73
N LEU A 111 -15.19 -8.20 5.49
CA LEU A 111 -15.59 -9.54 5.92
C LEU A 111 -16.87 -9.53 6.78
N LEU A 112 -17.06 -8.51 7.62
CA LEU A 112 -18.31 -8.32 8.38
C LEU A 112 -19.49 -8.02 7.45
N VAL A 113 -19.28 -7.23 6.40
CA VAL A 113 -20.30 -6.96 5.37
C VAL A 113 -20.63 -8.24 4.59
N GLU A 114 -19.63 -9.00 4.15
CA GLU A 114 -19.83 -10.30 3.47
C GLU A 114 -20.63 -11.29 4.31
N LYS A 115 -20.42 -11.30 5.64
CA LYS A 115 -21.21 -12.15 6.56
C LYS A 115 -22.64 -11.66 6.74
N ARG A 116 -22.88 -10.34 6.68
CA ARG A 116 -24.20 -9.73 6.91
C ARG A 116 -25.08 -9.74 5.66
N TYR A 117 -24.48 -9.60 4.48
CA TYR A 117 -25.18 -9.49 3.21
C TYR A 117 -24.74 -10.63 2.30
N GLU A 118 -25.66 -11.58 2.07
CA GLU A 118 -25.41 -12.78 1.25
C GLU A 118 -24.81 -12.46 -0.12
N LYS A 119 -25.22 -11.33 -0.73
CA LYS A 119 -24.79 -10.90 -2.07
C LYS A 119 -23.66 -9.88 -2.11
N ALA A 120 -23.03 -9.57 -0.97
CA ALA A 120 -21.97 -8.57 -0.92
C ALA A 120 -20.77 -8.96 -1.79
N ARG A 121 -20.34 -10.22 -1.74
CA ARG A 121 -19.20 -10.68 -2.53
C ARG A 121 -19.48 -10.57 -4.03
N GLU A 122 -20.65 -11.00 -4.50
CA GLU A 122 -21.01 -10.89 -5.91
C GLU A 122 -21.10 -9.43 -6.37
N VAL A 123 -21.62 -8.53 -5.52
CA VAL A 123 -21.64 -7.09 -5.82
C VAL A 123 -20.21 -6.53 -5.96
N LEU A 124 -19.31 -6.87 -5.02
CA LEU A 124 -17.93 -6.41 -5.06
C LEU A 124 -17.19 -6.91 -6.31
N VAL A 125 -17.33 -8.20 -6.64
CA VAL A 125 -16.74 -8.78 -7.86
C VAL A 125 -17.35 -8.15 -9.12
N TYR A 126 -18.66 -7.89 -9.14
CA TYR A 126 -19.31 -7.23 -10.28
C TYR A 126 -18.75 -5.81 -10.48
N LEU A 127 -18.64 -5.01 -9.41
CA LEU A 127 -18.07 -3.65 -9.44
C LEU A 127 -16.56 -3.62 -9.72
N TYR A 128 -15.86 -4.73 -9.50
CA TYR A 128 -14.47 -4.87 -9.93
C TYR A 128 -14.36 -4.98 -11.44
N ARG A 129 -15.23 -5.80 -12.04
CA ARG A 129 -15.24 -6.10 -13.48
C ARG A 129 -15.90 -5.01 -14.34
N HIS A 130 -16.81 -4.24 -13.75
CA HIS A 130 -17.57 -3.21 -14.46
C HIS A 130 -17.34 -1.85 -13.80
N ALA A 131 -17.04 -0.84 -14.60
CA ALA A 131 -16.95 0.54 -14.16
C ALA A 131 -18.26 1.29 -14.47
N HIS A 132 -18.56 2.29 -13.65
CA HIS A 132 -19.73 3.16 -13.76
C HIS A 132 -21.04 2.37 -13.78
N VAL A 133 -21.22 1.51 -12.78
CA VAL A 133 -22.40 0.63 -12.71
C VAL A 133 -23.58 1.36 -12.06
N GLN A 134 -24.77 1.31 -12.66
CA GLN A 134 -25.96 1.87 -12.03
C GLN A 134 -26.62 0.89 -11.05
N HIS A 135 -27.31 1.43 -10.04
CA HIS A 135 -28.10 0.62 -9.10
C HIS A 135 -29.11 -0.31 -9.81
N LYS A 136 -29.69 0.11 -10.93
CA LYS A 136 -30.63 -0.71 -11.70
C LYS A 136 -29.97 -1.94 -12.33
N GLU A 137 -28.70 -1.83 -12.73
CA GLU A 137 -27.93 -2.90 -13.36
C GLU A 137 -27.58 -3.96 -12.33
N LEU A 138 -26.99 -3.57 -11.19
CA LEU A 138 -26.73 -4.47 -10.07
C LEU A 138 -27.99 -5.22 -9.61
N LYS A 139 -29.12 -4.50 -9.50
CA LYS A 139 -30.41 -5.09 -9.10
C LYS A 139 -30.84 -6.19 -10.07
N ASN A 140 -30.77 -5.93 -11.37
CA ASN A 140 -31.27 -6.83 -12.39
C ASN A 140 -30.33 -8.03 -12.59
N ASP A 141 -29.02 -7.77 -12.67
CA ASP A 141 -28.02 -8.78 -13.01
C ASP A 141 -27.72 -9.73 -11.84
N LEU A 142 -27.82 -9.23 -10.60
CA LEU A 142 -27.56 -10.02 -9.40
C LEU A 142 -28.84 -10.45 -8.67
N GLY A 143 -30.02 -10.03 -9.15
CA GLY A 143 -31.32 -10.40 -8.58
C GLY A 143 -31.55 -9.88 -7.15
N ILE A 144 -30.94 -8.76 -6.77
CA ILE A 144 -30.96 -8.24 -5.39
C ILE A 144 -32.19 -7.34 -5.17
N PRO A 145 -32.93 -7.48 -4.05
CA PRO A 145 -34.00 -6.55 -3.72
C PRO A 145 -33.51 -5.09 -3.63
N PRO A 146 -34.27 -4.10 -4.14
CA PRO A 146 -33.80 -2.72 -4.21
C PRO A 146 -33.38 -2.11 -2.87
N SER A 147 -34.16 -2.38 -1.81
CA SER A 147 -33.85 -1.90 -0.45
C SER A 147 -32.56 -2.51 0.08
N THR A 148 -32.40 -3.83 -0.05
CA THR A 148 -31.20 -4.55 0.37
C THR A 148 -29.96 -4.07 -0.38
N LEU A 149 -30.07 -3.81 -1.69
CA LEU A 149 -28.97 -3.29 -2.49
C LEU A 149 -28.60 -1.85 -2.07
N SER A 150 -29.59 -0.99 -1.83
CA SER A 150 -29.35 0.37 -1.33
C SER A 150 -28.64 0.36 0.03
N ASP A 151 -29.08 -0.48 0.96
CA ASP A 151 -28.46 -0.62 2.28
C ASP A 151 -27.02 -1.15 2.16
N LEU A 152 -26.80 -2.19 1.35
CA LEU A 152 -25.47 -2.74 1.10
C LEU A 152 -24.52 -1.69 0.50
N LEU A 153 -24.94 -0.97 -0.54
CA LEU A 153 -24.10 0.05 -1.18
C LEU A 153 -23.81 1.23 -0.25
N ASN A 154 -24.75 1.59 0.64
CA ASN A 154 -24.49 2.59 1.67
C ASN A 154 -23.43 2.10 2.66
N VAL A 155 -23.55 0.88 3.18
CA VAL A 155 -22.56 0.30 4.11
C VAL A 155 -21.19 0.18 3.45
N LEU A 156 -21.12 -0.28 2.20
CA LEU A 156 -19.87 -0.37 1.43
C LEU A 156 -19.24 1.01 1.16
N ARG A 157 -20.06 2.06 1.02
CA ARG A 157 -19.58 3.44 0.90
C ARG A 157 -19.08 3.99 2.23
N ASP A 158 -19.77 3.68 3.32
CA ASP A 158 -19.41 4.16 4.66
C ASP A 158 -18.07 3.59 5.14
N ILE A 159 -17.68 2.40 4.64
CA ILE A 159 -16.34 1.81 4.86
C ILE A 159 -15.35 2.17 3.73
N GLU A 160 -15.69 3.11 2.85
CA GLU A 160 -14.84 3.59 1.74
C GLU A 160 -14.41 2.52 0.72
N CYS A 161 -15.16 1.41 0.62
CA CYS A 161 -14.91 0.35 -0.36
C CYS A 161 -15.53 0.67 -1.74
N VAL A 162 -16.67 1.37 -1.73
CA VAL A 162 -17.41 1.78 -2.94
C VAL A 162 -17.58 3.29 -2.96
N GLU A 163 -17.35 3.93 -4.09
CA GLU A 163 -17.70 5.32 -4.33
C GLU A 163 -19.01 5.46 -5.11
N LYS A 164 -19.74 6.54 -4.84
CA LYS A 164 -20.95 6.91 -5.59
C LYS A 164 -20.67 8.18 -6.37
N ILE A 165 -20.81 8.10 -7.70
CA ILE A 165 -20.67 9.23 -8.61
C ILE A 165 -22.06 9.65 -9.07
N GLU A 166 -22.44 10.89 -8.77
CA GLU A 166 -23.71 11.46 -9.21
C GLU A 166 -23.51 12.22 -10.51
N SER A 167 -24.31 11.90 -11.53
CA SER A 167 -24.31 12.60 -12.81
C SER A 167 -25.75 12.84 -13.25
N GLY A 168 -26.21 14.07 -13.10
CA GLY A 168 -27.59 14.47 -13.35
C GLY A 168 -28.57 13.71 -12.47
N ARG A 169 -29.46 12.93 -13.09
CA ARG A 169 -30.45 12.08 -12.39
C ARG A 169 -29.97 10.64 -12.16
N CYS A 170 -28.74 10.32 -12.56
CA CYS A 170 -28.19 8.98 -12.45
C CYS A 170 -27.15 8.92 -11.32
N SER A 171 -27.08 7.76 -10.67
CA SER A 171 -26.03 7.42 -9.72
C SER A 171 -25.28 6.21 -10.22
N PHE A 172 -23.96 6.33 -10.23
CA PHE A 172 -23.02 5.30 -10.65
C PHE A 172 -22.18 4.87 -9.45
N TYR A 173 -21.82 3.60 -9.42
CA TYR A 173 -21.05 3.00 -8.34
C TYR A 173 -19.78 2.37 -8.92
N ASN A 174 -18.66 2.62 -8.24
CA ASN A 174 -17.35 2.05 -8.55
C ASN A 174 -16.73 1.52 -7.27
N LEU A 175 -15.84 0.54 -7.38
CA LEU A 175 -14.88 0.29 -6.31
C LEU A 175 -13.87 1.43 -6.21
N THR A 176 -13.54 1.80 -4.98
CA THR A 176 -12.37 2.65 -4.71
C THR A 176 -11.07 1.88 -5.02
N ASN A 177 -9.94 2.60 -5.03
CA ASN A 177 -8.64 1.96 -5.21
C ASN A 177 -8.35 0.92 -4.11
N ASP A 178 -8.76 1.22 -2.88
CA ASP A 178 -8.58 0.31 -1.74
C ASP A 178 -9.50 -0.91 -1.86
N GLY A 179 -10.76 -0.73 -2.28
CA GLY A 179 -11.67 -1.84 -2.59
C GLY A 179 -11.13 -2.76 -3.69
N ARG A 180 -10.55 -2.19 -4.77
CA ARG A 180 -9.91 -2.96 -5.83
C ARG A 180 -8.67 -3.72 -5.34
N LYS A 181 -7.83 -3.05 -4.54
CA LYS A 181 -6.62 -3.65 -3.99
C LYS A 181 -6.95 -4.82 -3.08
N TYR A 182 -7.91 -4.66 -2.18
CA TYR A 182 -8.41 -5.72 -1.31
C TYR A 182 -8.88 -6.94 -2.11
N LEU A 183 -9.68 -6.74 -3.16
CA LEU A 183 -10.17 -7.85 -3.97
C LEU A 183 -9.05 -8.61 -4.68
N ARG A 184 -8.02 -7.92 -5.18
CA ARG A 184 -6.84 -8.60 -5.77
C ARG A 184 -6.07 -9.42 -4.75
N GLU A 185 -5.95 -8.92 -3.52
CA GLU A 185 -5.23 -9.61 -2.44
C GLU A 185 -6.00 -10.87 -1.98
N VAL A 186 -7.34 -10.81 -1.91
CA VAL A 186 -8.19 -11.92 -1.46
C VAL A 186 -8.56 -12.89 -2.59
N HIS A 187 -8.61 -12.41 -3.83
CA HIS A 187 -8.91 -13.19 -5.02
C HIS A 187 -7.83 -12.94 -6.10
N PRO A 188 -6.69 -13.64 -6.02
CA PRO A 188 -5.59 -13.48 -6.98
C PRO A 188 -6.02 -13.74 -8.43
N ASP A 189 -7.00 -14.63 -8.62
CA ASP A 189 -7.49 -15.04 -9.93
C ASP A 189 -8.67 -14.17 -10.43
N ILE A 190 -8.99 -13.06 -9.74
CA ILE A 190 -10.11 -12.19 -10.12
C ILE A 190 -9.94 -11.55 -11.51
N ASP A 191 -8.69 -11.43 -11.94
CA ASP A 191 -8.27 -10.90 -13.25
C ASP A 191 -8.22 -11.98 -14.35
N GLU A 192 -8.45 -13.27 -14.04
CA GLU A 192 -8.55 -14.30 -15.09
C GLU A 192 -9.82 -14.10 -15.93
N GLU A 193 -9.61 -13.77 -17.21
CA GLU A 193 -10.64 -13.66 -18.23
C GLU A 193 -11.44 -14.96 -18.36
N TRP A 194 -12.76 -14.84 -18.40
CA TRP A 194 -13.61 -15.93 -18.88
C TRP A 194 -13.45 -15.99 -20.40
N ASP A 195 -13.17 -17.17 -20.96
CA ASP A 195 -13.30 -17.43 -22.40
C ASP A 195 -14.72 -17.02 -22.81
N ILE A 196 -14.86 -15.85 -23.43
CA ILE A 196 -16.12 -15.43 -24.02
C ILE A 196 -16.33 -16.34 -25.23
N ASP A 197 -17.20 -17.33 -25.08
CA ASP A 197 -17.65 -18.14 -26.21
C ASP A 197 -18.24 -17.20 -27.27
N PRO A 198 -17.63 -17.06 -28.46
CA PRO A 198 -18.15 -16.23 -29.54
C PRO A 198 -19.55 -16.69 -29.99
N ASP A 199 -19.96 -17.92 -29.65
CA ASP A 199 -21.28 -18.48 -29.90
C ASP A 199 -22.36 -18.06 -28.89
N SER A 200 -21.98 -17.38 -27.79
CA SER A 200 -22.91 -16.77 -26.83
C SER A 200 -23.54 -15.46 -27.30
N PHE A 201 -23.05 -14.83 -28.38
CA PHE A 201 -23.60 -13.57 -28.87
C PHE A 201 -24.88 -13.81 -29.69
N SER A 202 -25.95 -13.04 -29.39
CA SER A 202 -27.18 -13.08 -30.18
C SER A 202 -26.92 -12.70 -31.64
N MET A 203 -27.76 -13.18 -32.57
CA MET A 203 -27.59 -12.88 -34.00
C MET A 203 -27.54 -11.38 -34.29
N ASP A 204 -28.27 -10.57 -33.51
CA ASP A 204 -28.31 -9.11 -33.65
C ASP A 204 -26.95 -8.47 -33.35
N VAL A 205 -26.22 -8.97 -32.35
CA VAL A 205 -24.86 -8.50 -32.02
C VAL A 205 -23.86 -8.91 -33.11
N ARG A 206 -24.04 -10.10 -33.69
CA ARG A 206 -23.21 -10.59 -34.81
C ARG A 206 -23.40 -9.75 -36.07
N GLU A 207 -24.63 -9.35 -36.38
CA GLU A 207 -24.90 -8.46 -37.52
C GLU A 207 -24.28 -7.06 -37.33
N ILE A 208 -24.32 -6.52 -36.10
CA ILE A 208 -23.69 -5.23 -35.78
C ILE A 208 -22.16 -5.31 -35.93
N ILE A 209 -21.53 -6.38 -35.44
CA ILE A 209 -20.09 -6.59 -35.58
C ILE A 209 -19.72 -6.70 -37.06
N ARG A 210 -20.45 -7.51 -37.83
CA ARG A 210 -20.20 -7.72 -39.27
C ARG A 210 -20.41 -6.46 -40.09
N GLY A 211 -21.37 -5.60 -39.70
CA GLY A 211 -21.57 -4.29 -40.31
C GLY A 211 -20.40 -3.33 -40.04
N LYS A 212 -19.85 -3.36 -38.81
CA LYS A 212 -18.73 -2.52 -38.40
C LYS A 212 -17.36 -3.00 -38.89
N GLU A 213 -17.20 -4.27 -39.22
CA GLU A 213 -15.99 -4.79 -39.88
C GLU A 213 -15.89 -4.37 -41.35
N GLN A 214 -17.02 -4.07 -42.00
CA GLN A 214 -17.08 -3.61 -43.39
C GLN A 214 -16.84 -2.09 -43.53
N GLU A 215 -17.16 -1.32 -42.50
CA GLU A 215 -16.72 0.07 -42.35
C GLU A 215 -15.31 0.04 -41.77
N GLY A 216 -14.27 0.17 -42.61
CA GLY A 216 -12.84 0.01 -42.25
C GLY A 216 -12.24 0.95 -41.19
N ALA A 217 -13.00 1.35 -40.18
CA ALA A 217 -12.61 2.15 -39.02
C ALA A 217 -12.77 1.38 -37.68
N PHE A 218 -12.89 0.05 -37.69
CA PHE A 218 -12.69 -0.73 -36.48
C PHE A 218 -11.20 -1.00 -36.31
N VAL A 219 -10.50 -0.13 -35.57
CA VAL A 219 -9.24 -0.53 -34.92
C VAL A 219 -9.67 -1.42 -33.77
N PRO A 220 -9.52 -2.75 -33.84
CA PRO A 220 -9.86 -3.57 -32.70
C PRO A 220 -8.93 -3.12 -31.57
N TYR A 221 -9.43 -3.16 -30.33
CA TYR A 221 -8.64 -3.06 -29.10
C TYR A 221 -7.63 -4.22 -28.99
N LEU A 222 -6.79 -4.43 -30.01
CA LEU A 222 -5.76 -5.45 -30.11
C LEU A 222 -4.43 -4.99 -29.49
N ASN A 223 -4.38 -3.83 -28.85
CA ASN A 223 -3.14 -3.33 -28.27
C ASN A 223 -2.83 -3.83 -26.84
N TYR A 224 -3.64 -4.75 -26.30
CA TYR A 224 -3.25 -5.49 -25.08
C TYR A 224 -2.42 -6.74 -25.36
N LYS A 225 -2.21 -7.12 -26.63
CA LYS A 225 -1.37 -8.25 -27.04
C LYS A 225 -0.03 -7.85 -27.64
N ALA A 226 0.38 -6.58 -27.54
CA ALA A 226 1.79 -6.26 -27.57
C ALA A 226 2.39 -6.73 -26.25
N ARG A 227 2.81 -8.00 -26.23
CA ARG A 227 3.67 -8.58 -25.20
C ARG A 227 4.67 -7.51 -24.78
N ILE A 228 4.59 -7.05 -23.53
CA ILE A 228 5.76 -6.48 -22.89
C ILE A 228 6.77 -7.63 -22.88
N SER A 229 7.64 -7.65 -23.88
CA SER A 229 8.83 -8.47 -23.87
C SER A 229 9.67 -7.98 -22.70
N PHE A 230 9.70 -8.75 -21.62
CA PHE A 230 10.54 -8.47 -20.44
C PHE A 230 12.03 -8.32 -20.80
N GLU A 231 12.46 -8.73 -22.00
CA GLU A 231 13.82 -8.52 -22.52
C GLU A 231 14.25 -7.05 -22.67
N ARG A 232 13.33 -6.07 -22.60
CA ARG A 232 13.68 -4.63 -22.72
C ARG A 232 13.94 -3.91 -21.40
N LEU A 233 13.76 -4.54 -20.25
CA LEU A 233 14.03 -3.92 -18.94
C LEU A 233 15.44 -4.20 -18.40
N ASP A 234 16.09 -5.27 -18.84
CA ASP A 234 17.46 -5.61 -18.40
C ASP A 234 18.54 -4.71 -19.03
N ASN A 235 18.32 -4.17 -20.23
CA ASN A 235 19.34 -3.35 -20.91
C ASN A 235 19.35 -1.88 -20.46
N LYS A 236 18.32 -1.41 -19.73
CA LYS A 236 18.27 0.00 -19.33
C LYS A 236 19.22 0.34 -18.18
N TRP A 237 19.66 -0.66 -17.42
CA TRP A 237 20.61 -0.50 -16.32
C TRP A 237 22.07 -0.74 -16.74
N ALA A 238 22.30 -1.34 -17.91
CA ALA A 238 23.64 -1.52 -18.46
C ALA A 238 24.14 -0.25 -19.18
N ASP A 239 23.26 0.42 -19.93
CA ASP A 239 23.63 1.61 -20.72
C ASP A 239 23.81 2.88 -19.87
N GLU A 240 23.20 2.96 -18.68
CA GLU A 240 23.39 4.09 -17.75
C GLU A 240 24.67 3.98 -16.91
N ALA A 241 25.30 2.79 -16.85
CA ALA A 241 26.59 2.59 -16.18
C ALA A 241 27.80 3.02 -17.05
N GLU A 242 27.69 2.97 -18.38
CA GLU A 242 28.77 3.41 -19.29
C GLU A 242 28.77 4.94 -19.54
N ALA A 243 27.66 5.64 -19.28
CA ALA A 243 27.59 7.10 -19.45
C ALA A 243 28.29 7.91 -18.34
N TYR A 244 28.65 7.28 -17.21
CA TYR A 244 29.33 7.94 -16.09
C TYR A 244 30.84 7.63 -15.98
N VAL A 245 31.42 6.89 -16.93
CA VAL A 245 32.87 6.59 -16.96
C VAL A 245 33.61 7.39 -18.05
N ASN A 246 32.91 8.19 -18.87
CA ASN A 246 33.52 9.04 -19.91
C ASN A 246 32.99 10.48 -19.92
N VAL A 247 33.04 11.14 -18.76
CA VAL A 247 33.20 12.59 -18.68
C VAL A 247 34.27 12.82 -17.62
N GLY A 248 35.43 13.33 -18.05
CA GLY A 248 36.63 13.47 -17.22
C GLY A 248 36.55 14.49 -16.10
#